data_AF-A0A3M1X407-F1
#
_entry.id   AF-A0A3M1X407-F1
#
_cell.length_a   1.000
_cell.length_b   1.000
_cell.length_c   1.000
_cell.angle_alpha   90.00
_cell.angle_beta   90.00
_cell.angle_gamma   90.00
#
_symmetry.space_group_name_H-M   'P 1'
#
loop_
_entity.id
_entity.type
_entity.pdbx_description
1 polymer ?
#
loop_
_entity_poly.entity_id
_entity_poly.type
_entity_poly.pdbx_seq_one_letter_code
_entity_poly.pdbx_strand_id
1 'polypeptide(L)'
;MQQSDIQNLVDAAPRPALDESTESAPSTSGTPYRVIRRNGKVTVFDPSKISVAMTKAFLAVEGSTAAASSRIHETVERLTEQVIEGLFRRVPEGGTVHIEDIQDHVELALMRAGEHKVARAYVLYREERARERAAAEAERKASGVPAAEDTGLKVTLEDGSTQPLDIQRIEAVIREATEGLEDVDAELVLREAKRNFFDGMNEKDVGPAVIMAARTLIDRDVNYTHVAARLLLDTLRREALSFLGSGIIEATQAEMTEQYGEYFKNYIRKAAELELLDNELTRYDLDRLAAALKPERDRQFTYLGLQTLYDRYFIHHDGQRFELPQAFFMRVAMGLAINEIDREARAIEFYDLLSSFDFMSSTPTLFNSGTLRPQLSSC
;
A
#
# COMPACT_ATOMS: atom_id res chain seq x y z
N MET A 1 32.06 -0.21 50.38
CA MET A 1 33.04 -0.91 49.52
C MET A 1 32.23 -1.86 48.65
N GLN A 2 31.66 -1.33 47.54
CA GLN A 2 32.07 -1.57 46.14
C GLN A 2 32.03 -3.07 45.80
N GLN A 3 31.04 -3.64 45.10
CA GLN A 3 30.56 -3.43 43.71
C GLN A 3 31.60 -3.61 42.60
N SER A 4 32.82 -4.05 42.92
CA SER A 4 33.92 -4.29 41.95
C SER A 4 34.31 -5.75 41.77
N ASP A 5 33.82 -6.69 42.59
CA ASP A 5 34.47 -8.02 42.69
C ASP A 5 33.72 -9.16 41.96
N ILE A 6 32.69 -8.85 41.17
CA ILE A 6 31.99 -9.84 40.31
C ILE A 6 32.39 -9.71 38.82
N GLN A 7 33.17 -8.68 38.46
CA GLN A 7 33.57 -8.42 37.07
C GLN A 7 34.81 -9.22 36.60
N ASN A 8 35.52 -9.94 37.49
CA ASN A 8 36.85 -10.49 37.20
C ASN A 8 36.95 -12.04 37.23
N LEU A 9 35.89 -12.75 36.84
CA LEU A 9 35.92 -14.23 36.78
C LEU A 9 35.42 -14.85 35.47
N VAL A 10 35.41 -14.08 34.37
CA VAL A 10 35.09 -14.60 33.02
C VAL A 10 36.25 -14.47 32.02
N ASP A 11 37.37 -13.83 32.38
CA ASP A 11 38.56 -13.75 31.53
C ASP A 11 39.68 -14.68 32.03
N ALA A 12 39.57 -15.98 31.73
CA ALA A 12 40.73 -16.88 31.69
C ALA A 12 40.44 -18.19 30.93
N ALA A 13 41.18 -18.39 29.84
CA ALA A 13 41.42 -19.63 29.08
C ALA A 13 40.40 -20.00 27.96
N PRO A 14 40.85 -20.73 26.92
CA PRO A 14 41.45 -20.20 25.70
C PRO A 14 40.50 -20.29 24.50
N ARG A 15 40.65 -19.37 23.54
CA ARG A 15 39.92 -19.40 22.26
C ARG A 15 40.32 -20.67 21.48
N PRO A 16 39.38 -21.57 21.12
CA PRO A 16 39.66 -22.56 20.11
C PRO A 16 39.67 -21.86 18.75
N ALA A 17 40.79 -21.99 18.04
CA ALA A 17 40.86 -21.68 16.62
C ALA A 17 39.92 -22.65 15.88
N LEU A 18 38.91 -22.10 15.21
CA LEU A 18 38.08 -22.85 14.28
C LEU A 18 38.57 -22.55 12.86
N ASP A 19 39.00 -23.63 12.23
CA ASP A 19 39.47 -23.76 10.86
C ASP A 19 38.57 -23.06 9.83
N GLU A 20 39.21 -22.38 8.88
CA GLU A 20 38.66 -22.15 7.55
C GLU A 20 38.55 -23.51 6.83
N SER A 21 37.42 -24.18 6.96
CA SER A 21 37.07 -25.28 6.05
C SER A 21 35.57 -25.35 5.79
N THR A 22 35.21 -24.94 4.57
CA THR A 22 34.11 -25.47 3.75
C THR A 22 32.90 -26.05 4.49
N GLU A 23 31.91 -25.21 4.81
CA GLU A 23 30.55 -25.67 5.08
C GLU A 23 29.68 -25.51 3.84
N SER A 24 29.38 -26.66 3.26
CA SER A 24 28.31 -26.92 2.30
C SER A 24 26.97 -26.38 2.81
N ALA A 25 26.28 -25.65 1.94
CA ALA A 25 24.95 -25.11 2.18
C ALA A 25 23.94 -26.20 2.66
N PRO A 26 23.22 -25.99 3.77
CA PRO A 26 22.00 -26.73 4.02
C PRO A 26 20.90 -26.16 3.12
N SER A 27 20.39 -27.01 2.23
CA SER A 27 19.17 -26.78 1.46
C SER A 27 18.01 -26.47 2.41
N THR A 28 17.56 -25.22 2.47
CA THR A 28 16.32 -24.86 3.13
C THR A 28 15.33 -24.34 2.09
N SER A 29 14.20 -25.03 2.01
CA SER A 29 12.98 -24.59 1.35
C SER A 29 12.61 -23.19 1.85
N GLY A 30 12.89 -22.16 1.06
CA GLY A 30 12.60 -20.77 1.40
C GLY A 30 11.10 -20.58 1.58
N THR A 31 10.68 -20.15 2.76
CA THR A 31 9.31 -19.69 2.99
C THR A 31 9.09 -18.41 2.16
N PRO A 32 7.92 -18.23 1.50
CA PRO A 32 7.66 -17.09 0.61
C PRO A 32 7.45 -15.75 1.34
N TYR A 33 7.75 -15.68 2.63
CA TYR A 33 7.40 -14.56 3.50
C TYR A 33 8.60 -13.66 3.78
N ARG A 34 8.34 -12.35 3.87
CA ARG A 34 9.35 -11.32 4.12
C ARG A 34 8.98 -10.49 5.35
N VAL A 35 9.99 -10.03 6.09
CA VAL A 35 9.83 -9.20 7.29
C VAL A 35 10.43 -7.84 7.05
N ILE A 36 9.62 -6.80 7.28
CA ILE A 36 10.05 -5.42 7.27
C ILE A 36 10.59 -5.08 8.66
N ARG A 37 11.90 -4.85 8.75
CA ARG A 37 12.55 -4.45 10.02
C ARG A 37 12.28 -2.97 10.32
N ARG A 38 12.47 -2.59 11.58
CA ARG A 38 12.27 -1.21 12.07
C ARG A 38 13.07 -0.14 11.33
N ASN A 39 14.15 -0.52 10.66
CA ASN A 39 14.99 0.36 9.85
C ASN A 39 14.59 0.39 8.36
N GLY A 40 13.41 -0.13 8.01
CA GLY A 40 12.91 -0.23 6.64
C GLY A 40 13.52 -1.38 5.83
N LYS A 41 14.56 -2.08 6.31
CA LYS A 41 15.19 -3.16 5.56
C LYS A 41 14.33 -4.43 5.55
N VAL A 42 14.16 -5.01 4.37
CA VAL A 42 13.48 -6.31 4.22
C VAL A 42 14.45 -7.46 4.42
N THR A 43 14.02 -8.46 5.20
CA THR A 43 14.74 -9.74 5.32
C THR A 43 13.79 -10.92 5.15
N VAL A 44 14.29 -12.07 4.71
CA VAL A 44 13.50 -13.31 4.64
C VAL A 44 12.96 -13.65 6.03
N PHE A 45 11.70 -14.08 6.08
CA PHE A 45 11.07 -14.54 7.32
C PHE A 45 11.78 -15.79 7.83
N ASP A 46 12.16 -15.77 9.10
CA ASP A 46 12.89 -16.84 9.75
C ASP A 46 12.19 -17.21 11.08
N PRO A 47 11.46 -18.33 11.11
CA PRO A 47 10.78 -18.84 12.31
C PRO A 47 11.69 -18.97 13.53
N SER A 48 12.98 -19.28 13.32
CA SER A 48 13.92 -19.53 14.41
C SER A 48 14.10 -18.31 15.31
N LYS A 49 13.92 -17.09 14.77
CA LYS A 49 14.03 -15.85 15.54
C LYS A 49 12.88 -15.66 16.52
N ILE A 50 11.69 -16.13 16.17
CA ILE A 50 10.53 -16.11 17.07
C ILE A 50 10.81 -17.08 18.21
N SER A 51 11.20 -18.31 17.90
CA SER A 51 11.55 -19.33 18.89
C SER A 51 12.64 -18.83 19.86
N VAL A 52 13.74 -18.25 19.35
CA VAL A 52 14.81 -17.67 20.19
C VAL A 52 14.30 -16.54 21.10
N ALA A 53 13.43 -15.66 20.59
CA ALA A 53 12.87 -14.58 21.40
C ALA A 53 11.94 -15.10 22.51
N MET A 54 11.10 -16.09 22.20
CA MET A 54 10.22 -16.74 23.17
C MET A 54 11.02 -17.47 24.23
N THR A 55 12.03 -18.26 23.85
CA THR A 55 12.92 -18.96 24.79
C THR A 55 13.60 -17.98 25.75
N LYS A 56 14.09 -16.83 25.26
CA LYS A 56 14.66 -15.78 26.13
C LYS A 56 13.65 -15.26 27.15
N ALA A 57 12.38 -15.11 26.77
CA ALA A 57 11.34 -14.67 27.69
C ALA A 57 11.00 -15.71 28.76
N PHE A 58 10.95 -16.99 28.38
CA PHE A 58 10.80 -18.09 29.36
C PHE A 58 11.99 -18.15 30.33
N LEU A 59 13.22 -18.02 29.83
CA LEU A 59 14.43 -17.99 30.66
C LEU A 59 14.48 -16.82 31.63
N ALA A 60 13.96 -15.67 31.23
CA ALA A 60 13.89 -14.49 32.09
C ALA A 60 12.97 -14.68 33.31
N VAL A 61 11.97 -15.57 33.22
CA VAL A 61 11.00 -15.83 34.29
C VAL A 61 11.33 -17.10 35.08
N GLU A 62 11.72 -18.19 34.41
CA GLU A 62 11.96 -19.49 35.04
C GLU A 62 13.44 -19.73 35.44
N GLY A 63 14.34 -18.83 35.05
CA GLY A 63 15.77 -18.92 35.38
C GLY A 63 16.57 -19.83 34.44
N SER A 64 17.91 -19.80 34.58
CA SER A 64 18.84 -20.50 33.67
C SER A 64 18.78 -22.03 33.74
N THR A 65 18.24 -22.61 34.81
CA THR A 65 17.97 -24.05 34.93
C THR A 65 16.89 -24.54 33.95
N ALA A 66 16.11 -23.63 33.40
CA ALA A 66 15.06 -23.92 32.43
C ALA A 66 15.60 -24.07 30.98
N ALA A 67 16.86 -23.73 30.72
CA ALA A 67 17.47 -23.74 29.37
C ALA A 67 17.54 -25.12 28.72
N ALA A 68 17.65 -26.18 29.53
CA ALA A 68 17.66 -27.57 29.06
C ALA A 68 16.30 -28.27 29.23
N SER A 69 15.23 -27.55 29.58
CA SER A 69 13.92 -28.15 29.82
C SER A 69 13.24 -28.51 28.50
N SER A 70 12.98 -29.80 28.25
CA SER A 70 12.21 -30.27 27.10
C SER A 70 10.82 -29.64 27.03
N ARG A 71 10.18 -29.45 28.19
CA ARG A 71 8.86 -28.79 28.31
C ARG A 71 8.85 -27.39 27.70
N ILE A 72 9.90 -26.59 27.92
CA ILE A 72 9.97 -25.22 27.40
C ILE A 72 10.18 -25.24 25.89
N HIS A 73 11.06 -26.10 25.39
CA HIS A 73 11.30 -26.23 23.94
C HIS A 73 10.02 -26.65 23.21
N GLU A 74 9.30 -27.66 23.70
CA GLU A 74 8.00 -28.10 23.14
C GLU A 74 6.94 -26.98 23.20
N THR A 75 6.91 -26.22 24.30
CA THR A 75 5.97 -25.10 24.45
C THR A 75 6.28 -23.97 23.48
N VAL A 76 7.56 -23.60 23.35
CA VAL A 76 8.01 -22.54 22.44
C VAL A 76 7.78 -22.93 20.98
N GLU A 77 8.04 -24.18 20.61
CA GLU A 77 7.80 -24.70 19.26
C GLU A 77 6.30 -24.58 18.91
N ARG A 78 5.42 -25.11 19.76
CA ARG A 78 3.97 -25.01 19.59
C ARG A 78 3.48 -23.56 19.49
N LEU A 79 4.02 -22.66 20.32
CA LEU A 79 3.62 -21.25 20.26
C LEU A 79 4.15 -20.54 19.01
N THR A 80 5.34 -20.90 18.56
CA THR A 80 5.92 -20.38 17.31
C THR A 80 5.05 -20.78 16.12
N GLU A 81 4.57 -22.03 16.06
CA GLU A 81 3.63 -22.49 15.04
C GLU A 81 2.32 -21.70 15.06
N GLN A 82 1.75 -21.45 16.25
CA GLN A 82 0.53 -20.65 16.38
C GLN A 82 0.70 -19.20 15.90
N VAL A 83 1.87 -18.61 16.14
CA VAL A 83 2.21 -17.27 15.65
C VAL A 83 2.29 -17.27 14.13
N ILE A 84 2.96 -18.26 13.52
CA ILE A 84 3.07 -18.39 12.06
C ILE A 84 1.69 -18.57 11.43
N GLU A 85 0.85 -19.44 11.99
CA GLU A 85 -0.52 -19.64 11.51
C GLU A 85 -1.33 -18.34 11.61
N GLY A 86 -1.24 -17.62 12.73
CA GLY A 86 -1.93 -16.34 12.92
C GLY A 86 -1.51 -15.26 11.92
N LEU A 87 -0.22 -15.15 11.66
CA LEU A 87 0.36 -14.15 10.75
C LEU A 87 -0.03 -14.39 9.29
N PHE A 88 0.02 -15.64 8.84
CA PHE A 88 -0.09 -15.95 7.41
C PHE A 88 -1.40 -16.61 6.98
N ARG A 89 -2.35 -16.88 7.91
CA ARG A 89 -3.66 -17.45 7.57
C ARG A 89 -4.42 -16.65 6.49
N ARG A 90 -4.22 -15.34 6.43
CA ARG A 90 -4.91 -14.45 5.46
C ARG A 90 -4.12 -14.20 4.17
N VAL A 91 -2.88 -14.67 4.07
CA VAL A 91 -1.99 -14.38 2.92
C VAL A 91 -1.19 -15.64 2.51
N PRO A 92 -1.85 -16.68 1.96
CA PRO A 92 -1.22 -17.97 1.68
C PRO A 92 -0.22 -17.97 0.52
N GLU A 93 -0.25 -16.98 -0.38
CA GLU A 93 0.62 -16.91 -1.57
C GLU A 93 1.95 -16.18 -1.35
N GLY A 94 2.25 -15.78 -0.11
CA GLY A 94 3.42 -14.97 0.23
C GLY A 94 3.05 -13.52 0.54
N GLY A 95 3.87 -12.85 1.34
CA GLY A 95 3.57 -11.50 1.81
C GLY A 95 4.66 -10.89 2.69
N THR A 96 4.54 -9.60 2.93
CA THR A 96 5.40 -8.81 3.82
C THR A 96 4.69 -8.52 5.12
N VAL A 97 5.38 -8.68 6.24
CA VAL A 97 4.84 -8.43 7.58
C VAL A 97 5.76 -7.47 8.35
N HIS A 98 5.20 -6.54 9.13
CA HIS A 98 6.02 -5.71 10.01
C HIS A 98 6.52 -6.48 11.22
N ILE A 99 7.74 -6.16 11.65
CA ILE A 99 8.29 -6.75 12.88
C ILE A 99 7.45 -6.46 14.13
N GLU A 100 6.66 -5.38 14.14
CA GLU A 100 5.70 -5.11 15.23
C GLU A 100 4.52 -6.10 15.20
N ASP A 101 3.96 -6.40 14.02
CA ASP A 101 2.87 -7.37 13.89
C ASP A 101 3.28 -8.76 14.40
N ILE A 102 4.53 -9.15 14.13
CA ILE A 102 5.10 -10.40 14.65
C ILE A 102 5.16 -10.36 16.18
N GLN A 103 5.58 -9.24 16.77
CA GLN A 103 5.64 -9.09 18.23
C GLN A 103 4.26 -9.15 18.86
N ASP A 104 3.27 -8.48 18.27
CA ASP A 104 1.89 -8.49 18.76
C ASP A 104 1.28 -9.90 18.70
N HIS A 105 1.60 -10.67 17.66
CA HIS A 105 1.18 -12.09 17.59
C HIS A 105 1.88 -12.97 18.63
N VAL A 106 3.16 -12.73 18.91
CA VAL A 106 3.89 -13.44 19.98
C VAL A 106 3.25 -13.17 21.35
N GLU A 107 2.92 -11.91 21.64
CA GLU A 107 2.23 -11.53 22.87
C GLU A 107 0.86 -12.20 22.98
N LEU A 108 0.07 -12.17 21.91
CA LEU A 108 -1.24 -12.81 21.86
C LEU A 108 -1.16 -14.33 22.07
N ALA A 109 -0.16 -14.99 21.47
CA ALA A 109 0.07 -16.43 21.64
C ALA A 109 0.42 -16.78 23.10
N LEU A 110 1.33 -16.02 23.73
CA LEU A 110 1.69 -16.21 25.14
C LEU A 110 0.48 -16.01 26.06
N MET A 111 -0.35 -14.99 25.81
CA MET A 111 -1.55 -14.73 26.61
C MET A 111 -2.60 -15.84 26.46
N ARG A 112 -2.86 -16.32 25.23
CA ARG A 112 -3.83 -17.40 24.97
C ARG A 112 -3.40 -18.74 25.55
N ALA A 113 -2.10 -18.98 25.65
CA ALA A 113 -1.55 -20.19 26.25
C ALA A 113 -1.62 -20.20 27.79
N GLY A 114 -2.06 -19.10 28.42
CA GLY A 114 -2.10 -18.96 29.88
C GLY A 114 -0.75 -18.58 30.50
N GLU A 115 0.27 -18.30 29.69
CA GLU A 115 1.63 -17.97 30.15
C GLU A 115 1.75 -16.49 30.54
N HIS A 116 0.85 -16.03 31.41
CA HIS A 116 0.68 -14.60 31.74
C HIS A 116 1.95 -13.96 32.32
N LYS A 117 2.75 -14.72 33.10
CA LYS A 117 4.00 -14.21 33.68
C LYS A 117 5.06 -13.97 32.60
N VAL A 118 5.18 -14.89 31.64
CA VAL A 118 6.11 -14.79 30.51
C VAL A 118 5.66 -13.70 29.54
N ALA A 119 4.35 -13.63 29.24
CA ALA A 119 3.77 -12.55 28.43
C ALA A 119 4.08 -11.16 29.02
N ARG A 120 3.87 -10.97 30.33
CA ARG A 120 4.15 -9.70 30.99
C ARG A 120 5.64 -9.34 30.97
N ALA A 121 6.52 -10.31 31.19
CA ALA A 121 7.96 -10.10 31.11
C ALA A 121 8.41 -9.74 29.68
N TYR A 122 7.83 -10.39 28.67
CA TYR A 122 8.07 -10.09 27.26
C TYR A 122 7.67 -8.64 26.91
N VAL A 123 6.47 -8.21 27.30
CA VAL A 123 5.96 -6.84 27.08
C VAL A 123 6.85 -5.80 27.74
N LEU A 124 7.22 -6.01 29.01
CA LEU A 124 8.12 -5.10 29.74
C LEU A 124 9.48 -4.97 29.05
N TYR A 125 10.07 -6.09 28.62
CA TYR A 125 11.33 -6.10 27.88
C TYR A 125 11.22 -5.37 26.53
N ARG A 126 10.11 -5.58 25.80
CA ARG A 126 9.82 -4.88 24.53
C ARG A 126 9.76 -3.36 24.74
N GLU A 127 9.05 -2.92 25.78
CA GLU A 127 8.87 -1.50 26.12
C GLU A 127 10.19 -0.86 26.59
N GLU A 128 10.97 -1.53 27.44
CA GLU A 128 12.27 -1.06 27.89
C GLU A 128 13.23 -0.87 26.71
N ARG A 129 13.30 -1.86 25.81
CA ARG A 129 14.07 -1.73 24.57
C ARG A 129 13.52 -0.65 23.63
N ALA A 130 12.22 -0.37 23.65
CA ALA A 130 11.64 0.74 22.88
C ALA A 130 12.05 2.09 23.43
N ARG A 131 12.07 2.24 24.77
CA ARG A 131 12.55 3.45 25.44
C ARG A 131 14.04 3.66 25.24
N GLU A 132 14.86 2.62 25.35
CA GLU A 132 16.30 2.71 25.06
C GLU A 132 16.57 3.17 23.63
N ARG A 133 15.80 2.67 22.65
CA ARG A 133 15.93 3.11 21.25
C ARG A 133 15.48 4.55 21.06
N ALA A 134 14.36 4.94 21.65
CA ALA A 134 13.87 6.32 21.59
C ALA A 134 14.86 7.30 22.24
N ALA A 135 15.48 6.89 23.35
CA ALA A 135 16.54 7.65 24.02
C ALA A 135 17.80 7.75 23.16
N ALA A 136 18.27 6.63 22.57
CA ALA A 136 19.41 6.63 21.66
C ALA A 136 19.16 7.46 20.40
N GLU A 137 17.93 7.49 19.90
CA GLU A 137 17.53 8.33 18.76
C GLU A 137 17.44 9.82 19.15
N ALA A 138 16.92 10.13 20.34
CA ALA A 138 16.88 11.48 20.88
C ALA A 138 18.30 12.03 21.17
N GLU A 139 19.19 11.21 21.72
CA GLU A 139 20.60 11.55 21.94
C GLU A 139 21.36 11.76 20.62
N ARG A 140 21.06 10.96 19.58
CA ARG A 140 21.57 11.18 18.22
C ARG A 140 21.05 12.49 17.61
N LYS A 141 19.78 12.85 17.83
CA LYS A 141 19.22 14.14 17.38
C LYS A 141 19.82 15.33 18.13
N ALA A 142 20.16 15.17 19.41
CA ALA A 142 20.75 16.23 20.24
C ALA A 142 22.25 16.48 20.00
N SER A 143 22.99 15.51 19.44
CA SER A 143 24.44 15.59 19.23
C SER A 143 24.87 16.28 17.93
N GLY A 144 23.94 16.90 17.18
CA GLY A 144 24.26 17.75 16.04
C GLY A 144 24.94 17.05 14.86
N VAL A 145 25.10 15.73 14.93
CA VAL A 145 25.25 14.91 13.73
C VAL A 145 23.93 15.07 13.00
N PRO A 146 23.91 15.52 11.73
CA PRO A 146 22.67 15.50 10.97
C PRO A 146 22.14 14.09 11.12
N ALA A 147 20.90 13.96 11.63
CA ALA A 147 20.14 12.78 11.28
C ALA A 147 20.35 12.66 9.77
N ALA A 148 20.83 11.52 9.30
CA ALA A 148 20.69 11.22 7.90
C ALA A 148 19.17 11.34 7.65
N GLU A 149 18.72 12.50 7.17
CA GLU A 149 17.45 12.71 6.50
C GLU A 149 17.58 12.00 5.16
N ASP A 150 17.82 10.71 5.25
CA ASP A 150 17.76 9.77 4.16
C ASP A 150 17.71 8.40 4.83
N THR A 151 16.51 7.97 5.20
CA THR A 151 16.29 6.52 5.28
C THR A 151 16.49 5.87 3.90
N GLY A 152 16.77 6.64 2.84
CA GLY A 152 17.33 6.16 1.58
C GLY A 152 16.54 5.00 1.03
N LEU A 153 15.24 4.99 1.30
CA LEU A 153 14.37 3.90 0.88
C LEU A 153 14.42 3.91 -0.62
N LYS A 154 14.98 2.86 -1.20
CA LYS A 154 15.00 2.74 -2.65
C LYS A 154 13.78 1.98 -3.09
N VAL A 155 13.20 2.43 -4.17
CA VAL A 155 12.20 1.66 -4.91
C VAL A 155 12.86 0.98 -6.08
N THR A 156 12.40 -0.24 -6.37
CA THR A 156 12.82 -1.03 -7.53
C THR A 156 11.86 -0.75 -8.68
N LEU A 157 12.41 -0.30 -9.82
CA LEU A 157 11.67 -0.07 -11.05
C LEU A 157 11.43 -1.40 -11.80
N GLU A 158 10.58 -1.38 -12.83
CA GLU A 158 10.30 -2.57 -13.66
C GLU A 158 11.55 -3.11 -14.37
N ASP A 159 12.48 -2.25 -14.74
CA ASP A 159 13.74 -2.63 -15.37
C ASP A 159 14.78 -3.21 -14.38
N GLY A 160 14.41 -3.32 -13.09
CA GLY A 160 15.25 -3.81 -12.00
C GLY A 160 16.23 -2.77 -11.46
N SER A 161 16.27 -1.56 -12.02
CA SER A 161 17.05 -0.45 -11.46
C SER A 161 16.42 0.07 -10.17
N THR A 162 17.20 0.80 -9.38
CA THR A 162 16.73 1.34 -8.08
C THR A 162 16.88 2.84 -8.05
N GLN A 163 15.86 3.52 -7.55
CA GLN A 163 15.87 4.97 -7.35
C GLN A 163 15.41 5.34 -5.93
N PRO A 164 15.81 6.49 -5.39
CA PRO A 164 15.29 6.98 -4.12
C PRO A 164 13.76 7.14 -4.17
N LEU A 165 13.08 6.74 -3.11
CA LEU A 165 11.66 6.96 -2.93
C LEU A 165 11.38 8.46 -2.82
N ASP A 166 10.52 8.98 -3.70
CA ASP A 166 10.12 10.38 -3.67
C ASP A 166 9.07 10.63 -2.58
N ILE A 167 9.57 10.83 -1.35
CA ILE A 167 8.73 11.17 -0.20
C ILE A 167 8.03 12.53 -0.39
N GLN A 168 8.66 13.48 -1.08
CA GLN A 168 8.08 14.81 -1.28
C GLN A 168 6.82 14.74 -2.16
N ARG A 169 6.87 13.94 -3.23
CA ARG A 169 5.71 13.65 -4.07
C ARG A 169 4.58 12.99 -3.28
N ILE A 170 4.90 11.95 -2.49
CA ILE A 170 3.91 11.26 -1.66
C ILE A 170 3.24 12.23 -0.68
N GLU A 171 4.03 13.07 -0.01
CA GLU A 171 3.52 14.10 0.89
C GLU A 171 2.63 15.12 0.18
N ALA A 172 2.98 15.55 -1.03
CA ALA A 172 2.16 16.45 -1.83
C ALA A 172 0.81 15.82 -2.20
N VAL A 173 0.82 14.55 -2.65
CA VAL A 173 -0.39 13.80 -3.00
C VAL A 173 -1.32 13.62 -1.80
N ILE A 174 -0.78 13.26 -0.63
CA ILE A 174 -1.58 13.07 0.59
C ILE A 174 -2.19 14.40 1.06
N ARG A 175 -1.44 15.51 0.98
CA ARG A 175 -1.96 16.84 1.31
C ARG A 175 -3.09 17.24 0.36
N GLU A 176 -2.93 17.04 -0.95
CA GLU A 176 -3.99 17.31 -1.93
C GLU A 176 -5.22 16.41 -1.69
N ALA A 177 -5.02 15.14 -1.36
CA ALA A 177 -6.09 14.19 -1.10
C ALA A 177 -6.93 14.56 0.14
N THR A 178 -6.32 15.18 1.15
CA THR A 178 -6.99 15.59 2.40
C THR A 178 -7.61 16.99 2.33
N GLU A 179 -7.34 17.75 1.27
CA GLU A 179 -7.82 19.12 1.11
C GLU A 179 -9.35 19.22 1.16
N GLY A 180 -9.88 20.15 1.98
CA GLY A 180 -11.31 20.46 2.05
C GLY A 180 -12.18 19.36 2.67
N LEU A 181 -11.58 18.40 3.38
CA LEU A 181 -12.29 17.39 4.17
C LEU A 181 -12.17 17.72 5.65
N GLU A 182 -13.28 17.56 6.38
CA GLU A 182 -13.31 17.72 7.84
C GLU A 182 -12.81 16.43 8.53
N ASP A 183 -12.25 16.57 9.73
CA ASP A 183 -11.84 15.44 10.59
C ASP A 183 -10.85 14.44 9.95
N VAL A 184 -10.08 14.89 8.96
CA VAL A 184 -8.96 14.12 8.37
C VAL A 184 -7.61 14.78 8.64
N ASP A 185 -6.62 13.97 8.97
CA ASP A 185 -5.23 14.38 9.24
C ASP A 185 -4.27 13.78 8.20
N ALA A 186 -3.65 14.63 7.39
CA ALA A 186 -2.64 14.27 6.39
C ALA A 186 -1.38 13.65 7.02
N GLU A 187 -0.95 14.16 8.17
CA GLU A 187 0.24 13.68 8.86
C GLU A 187 0.02 12.27 9.43
N LEU A 188 -1.22 11.97 9.84
CA LEU A 188 -1.59 10.61 10.24
C LEU A 188 -1.53 9.64 9.06
N VAL A 189 -2.09 10.00 7.89
CA VAL A 189 -2.02 9.15 6.68
C VAL A 189 -0.57 8.92 6.28
N LEU A 190 0.23 9.97 6.26
CA LEU A 190 1.65 9.90 5.92
C LEU A 190 2.43 8.99 6.86
N ARG A 191 2.16 9.07 8.16
CA ARG A 191 2.81 8.22 9.16
C ARG A 191 2.45 6.75 8.99
N GLU A 192 1.17 6.44 8.73
CA GLU A 192 0.74 5.07 8.45
C GLU A 192 1.29 4.56 7.11
N ALA A 193 1.41 5.41 6.09
CA ALA A 193 2.04 5.05 4.81
C ALA A 193 3.54 4.76 4.98
N LYS A 194 4.28 5.64 5.68
CA LYS A 194 5.71 5.48 5.97
C LYS A 194 6.00 4.19 6.74
N ARG A 195 5.07 3.72 7.58
CA ARG A 195 5.20 2.41 8.22
C ARG A 195 5.25 1.30 7.19
N ASN A 196 4.36 1.30 6.21
CA ASN A 196 4.28 0.25 5.19
C ASN A 196 5.45 0.27 4.18
N PHE A 197 6.25 1.34 4.13
CA PHE A 197 7.38 1.44 3.21
C PHE A 197 8.61 0.66 3.68
N PHE A 198 9.33 0.09 2.71
CA PHE A 198 10.54 -0.67 2.96
C PHE A 198 11.53 -0.56 1.81
N ASP A 199 12.80 -0.80 2.11
CA ASP A 199 13.90 -0.72 1.15
C ASP A 199 13.79 -1.84 0.11
N GLY A 200 13.84 -1.46 -1.17
CA GLY A 200 13.65 -2.34 -2.31
C GLY A 200 12.18 -2.65 -2.64
N MET A 201 11.21 -1.93 -2.07
CA MET A 201 9.79 -2.00 -2.48
C MET A 201 9.65 -1.72 -3.98
N ASN A 202 8.79 -2.45 -4.69
CA ASN A 202 8.57 -2.12 -6.10
C ASN A 202 7.87 -0.77 -6.19
N GLU A 203 8.25 0.04 -7.17
CA GLU A 203 7.64 1.37 -7.37
C GLU A 203 6.10 1.26 -7.54
N LYS A 204 5.63 0.23 -8.25
CA LYS A 204 4.20 -0.06 -8.43
C LYS A 204 3.44 -0.32 -7.13
N ASP A 205 4.13 -0.76 -6.07
CA ASP A 205 3.51 -1.10 -4.79
C ASP A 205 3.38 0.12 -3.85
N VAL A 206 4.04 1.24 -4.19
CA VAL A 206 4.01 2.48 -3.37
C VAL A 206 2.61 3.07 -3.32
N GLY A 207 1.95 3.26 -4.47
CA GLY A 207 0.58 3.79 -4.56
C GLY A 207 -0.42 2.95 -3.75
N PRO A 208 -0.51 1.63 -3.99
CA PRO A 208 -1.33 0.72 -3.18
C PRO A 208 -1.04 0.78 -1.68
N ALA A 209 0.23 0.92 -1.26
CA ALA A 209 0.58 1.04 0.15
C ALA A 209 0.04 2.35 0.78
N VAL A 210 0.08 3.46 0.06
CA VAL A 210 -0.47 4.75 0.51
C VAL A 210 -2.00 4.70 0.58
N ILE A 211 -2.65 4.11 -0.42
CA ILE A 211 -4.11 3.90 -0.44
C ILE A 211 -4.53 3.02 0.76
N MET A 212 -3.80 1.94 1.01
CA MET A 212 -4.08 1.05 2.14
C MET A 212 -3.96 1.78 3.48
N ALA A 213 -2.96 2.65 3.64
CA ALA A 213 -2.80 3.47 4.84
C ALA A 213 -3.99 4.42 5.08
N ALA A 214 -4.57 5.01 4.02
CA ALA A 214 -5.79 5.81 4.16
C ALA A 214 -7.02 4.95 4.46
N ARG A 215 -7.13 3.76 3.85
CA ARG A 215 -8.28 2.85 4.05
C ARG A 215 -8.43 2.38 5.49
N THR A 216 -7.33 2.09 6.18
CA THR A 216 -7.38 1.66 7.59
C THR A 216 -7.88 2.76 8.53
N LEU A 217 -7.87 4.02 8.10
CA LEU A 217 -8.38 5.16 8.86
C LEU A 217 -9.87 5.40 8.65
N ILE A 218 -10.52 4.71 7.70
CA ILE A 218 -11.98 4.80 7.48
C ILE A 218 -12.77 4.38 8.73
N ASP A 219 -12.25 3.41 9.49
CA ASP A 219 -12.86 2.98 10.76
C ASP A 219 -12.77 4.05 11.85
N ARG A 220 -11.88 5.04 11.70
CA ARG A 220 -11.79 6.19 12.62
C ARG A 220 -12.73 7.31 12.20
N ASP A 221 -12.73 7.65 10.91
CA ASP A 221 -13.65 8.63 10.34
C ASP A 221 -14.00 8.28 8.89
N VAL A 222 -15.28 8.41 8.54
CA VAL A 222 -15.80 8.06 7.22
C VAL A 222 -15.18 8.91 6.11
N ASN A 223 -14.77 10.16 6.38
CA ASN A 223 -14.19 11.08 5.39
C ASN A 223 -12.88 10.56 4.79
N TYR A 224 -12.18 9.65 5.48
CA TYR A 224 -11.02 8.95 4.92
C TYR A 224 -11.36 8.09 3.68
N THR A 225 -12.63 7.76 3.44
CA THR A 225 -13.05 7.09 2.20
C THR A 225 -12.80 7.98 0.96
N HIS A 226 -12.97 9.29 1.12
CA HIS A 226 -12.70 10.26 0.05
C HIS A 226 -11.19 10.47 -0.13
N VAL A 227 -10.42 10.47 0.97
CA VAL A 227 -8.95 10.49 0.90
C VAL A 227 -8.44 9.27 0.13
N ALA A 228 -8.87 8.06 0.49
CA ALA A 228 -8.50 6.84 -0.21
C ALA A 228 -8.91 6.84 -1.69
N ALA A 229 -10.09 7.38 -2.03
CA ALA A 229 -10.51 7.56 -3.42
C ALA A 229 -9.59 8.53 -4.17
N ARG A 230 -9.22 9.67 -3.57
CA ARG A 230 -8.35 10.68 -4.19
C ARG A 230 -6.92 10.19 -4.38
N LEU A 231 -6.42 9.34 -3.48
CA LEU A 231 -5.14 8.64 -3.64
C LEU A 231 -5.19 7.61 -4.76
N LEU A 232 -6.30 6.87 -4.89
CA LEU A 232 -6.54 5.98 -6.02
C LEU A 232 -6.57 6.77 -7.34
N LEU A 233 -7.25 7.92 -7.39
CA LEU A 233 -7.26 8.79 -8.57
C LEU A 233 -5.85 9.20 -9.03
N ASP A 234 -4.93 9.47 -8.11
CA ASP A 234 -3.55 9.78 -8.47
C ASP A 234 -2.87 8.62 -9.23
N THR A 235 -3.10 7.39 -8.78
CA THR A 235 -2.62 6.18 -9.47
C THR A 235 -3.26 6.06 -10.86
N LEU A 236 -4.58 6.28 -10.97
CA LEU A 236 -5.30 6.20 -12.24
C LEU A 236 -4.84 7.27 -13.24
N ARG A 237 -4.62 8.51 -12.79
CA ARG A 237 -4.08 9.59 -13.63
C ARG A 237 -2.71 9.22 -14.18
N ARG A 238 -1.81 8.76 -13.31
CA ARG A 238 -0.50 8.31 -13.74
C ARG A 238 -0.60 7.18 -14.76
N GLU A 239 -1.43 6.18 -14.50
CA GLU A 239 -1.61 5.03 -15.39
C GLU A 239 -2.16 5.44 -16.77
N ALA A 240 -3.23 6.24 -16.78
CA ALA A 240 -3.95 6.63 -18.00
C ALA A 240 -3.17 7.64 -18.85
N LEU A 241 -2.56 8.65 -18.22
CA LEU A 241 -1.76 9.64 -18.93
C LEU A 241 -0.49 9.01 -19.51
N SER A 242 0.17 8.13 -18.75
CA SER A 242 1.37 7.44 -19.24
C SER A 242 1.08 6.48 -20.39
N PHE A 243 -0.10 5.86 -20.42
CA PHE A 243 -0.52 5.00 -21.54
C PHE A 243 -0.68 5.78 -22.86
N LEU A 244 -1.22 7.01 -22.77
CA LEU A 244 -1.46 7.86 -23.95
C LEU A 244 -0.25 8.72 -24.32
N GLY A 245 0.63 8.99 -23.36
CA GLY A 245 1.81 9.83 -23.51
C GLY A 245 3.07 9.09 -23.94
N SER A 246 4.18 9.81 -24.03
CA SER A 246 5.51 9.26 -24.28
C SER A 246 6.33 9.26 -22.99
N GLY A 247 5.95 8.40 -22.04
CA GLY A 247 6.66 8.23 -20.76
C GLY A 247 5.75 8.32 -19.54
N ILE A 248 6.35 8.32 -18.35
CA ILE A 248 5.65 8.47 -17.08
C ILE A 248 5.17 9.92 -16.97
N ILE A 249 3.86 10.11 -16.87
CA ILE A 249 3.23 11.41 -16.67
C ILE A 249 2.51 11.38 -15.32
N GLU A 250 2.89 12.29 -14.44
CA GLU A 250 2.26 12.47 -13.14
C GLU A 250 1.58 13.84 -13.12
N ALA A 251 0.25 13.85 -13.08
CA ALA A 251 -0.55 15.07 -12.97
C ALA A 251 -1.31 15.07 -11.65
N THR A 252 -1.24 16.20 -10.96
CA THR A 252 -2.06 16.52 -9.78
C THR A 252 -3.51 16.75 -10.18
N GLN A 253 -4.42 16.78 -9.20
CA GLN A 253 -5.83 17.10 -9.47
C GLN A 253 -5.98 18.51 -10.07
N ALA A 254 -5.18 19.47 -9.61
CA ALA A 254 -5.20 20.83 -10.13
C ALA A 254 -4.77 20.89 -11.61
N GLU A 255 -3.70 20.19 -11.98
CA GLU A 255 -3.22 20.15 -13.36
C GLU A 255 -4.21 19.46 -14.30
N MET A 256 -4.98 18.49 -13.80
CA MET A 256 -6.03 17.85 -14.60
C MET A 256 -7.12 18.84 -15.03
N THR A 257 -7.38 19.93 -14.31
CA THR A 257 -8.36 20.93 -14.76
C THR A 257 -8.03 21.47 -16.16
N GLU A 258 -6.74 21.60 -16.49
CA GLU A 258 -6.29 22.08 -17.81
C GLU A 258 -6.03 20.92 -18.78
N GLN A 259 -5.54 19.78 -18.30
CA GLN A 259 -5.12 18.66 -19.14
C GLN A 259 -6.28 17.73 -19.56
N TYR A 260 -7.41 17.70 -18.83
CA TYR A 260 -8.47 16.72 -19.05
C TYR A 260 -9.02 16.77 -20.47
N GLY A 261 -9.23 17.98 -21.02
CA GLY A 261 -9.83 18.12 -22.35
C GLY A 261 -8.97 17.51 -23.46
N GLU A 262 -7.66 17.72 -23.41
CA GLU A 262 -6.74 17.12 -24.38
C GLU A 262 -6.58 15.61 -24.14
N TYR A 263 -6.46 15.19 -22.87
CA TYR A 263 -6.48 13.78 -22.50
C TYR A 263 -7.70 13.06 -23.07
N PHE A 264 -8.91 13.61 -22.90
CA PHE A 264 -10.17 13.01 -23.34
C PHE A 264 -10.20 12.80 -24.86
N LYS A 265 -9.76 13.79 -25.63
CA LYS A 265 -9.66 13.69 -27.09
C LYS A 265 -8.72 12.56 -27.51
N ASN A 266 -7.56 12.44 -26.85
CA ASN A 266 -6.58 11.40 -27.15
C ASN A 266 -7.06 10.02 -26.70
N TYR A 267 -7.75 9.94 -25.57
CA TYR A 267 -8.42 8.73 -25.08
C TYR A 267 -9.44 8.19 -26.10
N ILE A 268 -10.37 9.02 -26.59
CA ILE A 268 -11.40 8.59 -27.55
C ILE A 268 -10.76 8.05 -28.83
N ARG A 269 -9.77 8.76 -29.38
CA ARG A 269 -9.06 8.33 -30.59
C ARG A 269 -8.31 7.02 -30.37
N LYS A 270 -7.57 6.90 -29.27
CA LYS A 270 -6.76 5.71 -29.00
C LYS A 270 -7.62 4.50 -28.71
N ALA A 271 -8.71 4.66 -27.95
CA ALA A 271 -9.61 3.56 -27.64
C ALA A 271 -10.40 3.08 -28.87
N ALA A 272 -10.71 3.97 -29.81
CA ALA A 272 -11.27 3.61 -31.11
C ALA A 272 -10.25 2.89 -32.02
N GLU A 273 -8.99 3.36 -32.05
CA GLU A 273 -7.88 2.71 -32.77
C GLU A 273 -7.65 1.27 -32.30
N LEU A 274 -7.78 1.03 -30.98
CA LEU A 274 -7.65 -0.28 -30.35
C LEU A 274 -8.93 -1.13 -30.44
N GLU A 275 -9.96 -0.67 -31.17
CA GLU A 275 -11.26 -1.35 -31.32
C GLU A 275 -11.98 -1.62 -29.97
N LEU A 276 -11.68 -0.83 -28.94
CA LEU A 276 -12.37 -0.89 -27.65
C LEU A 276 -13.64 -0.03 -27.65
N LEU A 277 -13.61 1.08 -28.40
CA LEU A 277 -14.75 1.97 -28.61
C LEU A 277 -15.24 1.97 -30.06
N ASP A 278 -16.51 2.32 -30.24
CA ASP A 278 -17.08 2.52 -31.56
C ASP A 278 -16.48 3.77 -32.23
N ASN A 279 -16.06 3.62 -33.50
CA ASN A 279 -15.50 4.70 -34.31
C ASN A 279 -16.47 5.87 -34.48
N GLU A 280 -17.79 5.67 -34.36
CA GLU A 280 -18.76 6.77 -34.37
C GLU A 280 -18.50 7.81 -33.26
N LEU A 281 -17.92 7.41 -32.12
CA LEU A 281 -17.59 8.35 -31.04
C LEU A 281 -16.54 9.38 -31.47
N THR A 282 -15.68 9.05 -32.43
CA THR A 282 -14.66 9.98 -32.96
C THR A 282 -15.26 11.08 -33.84
N ARG A 283 -16.53 10.96 -34.25
CA ARG A 283 -17.23 11.91 -35.13
C ARG A 283 -17.97 13.03 -34.40
N TYR A 284 -18.03 12.96 -33.07
CA TYR A 284 -18.54 14.06 -32.25
C TYR A 284 -17.63 15.29 -32.34
N ASP A 285 -18.17 16.46 -32.03
CA ASP A 285 -17.35 17.63 -31.69
C ASP A 285 -16.68 17.43 -30.33
N LEU A 286 -15.50 16.80 -30.35
CA LEU A 286 -14.77 16.48 -29.12
C LEU A 286 -14.25 17.72 -28.39
N ASP A 287 -14.06 18.87 -29.06
CA ASP A 287 -13.67 20.10 -28.37
C ASP A 287 -14.84 20.65 -27.56
N ARG A 288 -16.06 20.62 -28.12
CA ARG A 288 -17.29 20.98 -27.38
C ARG A 288 -17.54 20.05 -26.20
N LEU A 289 -17.35 18.74 -26.36
CA LEU A 289 -17.52 17.78 -25.26
C LEU A 289 -16.42 17.91 -24.20
N ALA A 290 -15.16 18.09 -24.62
CA ALA A 290 -14.04 18.30 -23.72
C ALA A 290 -14.25 19.54 -22.83
N ALA A 291 -14.77 20.63 -23.39
CA ALA A 291 -15.09 21.85 -22.64
C ALA A 291 -16.23 21.68 -21.62
N ALA A 292 -17.03 20.62 -21.74
CA ALA A 292 -18.13 20.33 -20.81
C ALA A 292 -17.71 19.43 -19.64
N LEU A 293 -16.53 18.82 -19.69
CA LEU A 293 -16.03 17.95 -18.62
C LEU A 293 -15.78 18.77 -17.34
N LYS A 294 -16.08 18.15 -16.20
CA LYS A 294 -15.96 18.74 -14.85
C LYS A 294 -15.03 17.88 -13.99
N PRO A 295 -13.69 18.01 -14.14
CA PRO A 295 -12.70 17.23 -13.41
C PRO A 295 -12.87 17.29 -11.88
N GLU A 296 -13.41 18.39 -11.35
CA GLU A 296 -13.71 18.55 -9.93
C GLU A 296 -14.68 17.49 -9.39
N ARG A 297 -15.50 16.87 -10.25
CA ARG A 297 -16.43 15.79 -9.86
C ARG A 297 -15.71 14.49 -9.50
N ASP A 298 -14.45 14.32 -9.88
CA ASP A 298 -13.64 13.20 -9.41
C ASP A 298 -13.53 13.18 -7.87
N ARG A 299 -13.58 14.36 -7.22
CA ARG A 299 -13.53 14.48 -5.75
C ARG A 299 -14.80 13.98 -5.04
N GLN A 300 -15.86 13.65 -5.77
CA GLN A 300 -17.13 13.14 -5.20
C GLN A 300 -17.08 11.66 -4.87
N PHE A 301 -16.14 10.91 -5.44
CA PHE A 301 -16.07 9.46 -5.24
C PHE A 301 -15.74 9.09 -3.80
N THR A 302 -16.42 8.04 -3.32
CA THR A 302 -15.95 7.23 -2.20
C THR A 302 -15.00 6.14 -2.72
N TYR A 303 -14.17 5.58 -1.85
CA TYR A 303 -13.17 4.60 -2.26
C TYR A 303 -13.80 3.37 -2.93
N LEU A 304 -14.86 2.81 -2.33
CA LEU A 304 -15.54 1.63 -2.87
C LEU A 304 -16.16 1.90 -4.26
N GLY A 305 -16.72 3.10 -4.45
CA GLY A 305 -17.31 3.52 -5.73
C GLY A 305 -16.26 3.57 -6.83
N LEU A 306 -15.14 4.24 -6.57
CA LEU A 306 -14.07 4.36 -7.57
C LEU A 306 -13.35 3.03 -7.82
N GLN A 307 -13.06 2.25 -6.76
CA GLN A 307 -12.45 0.93 -6.88
C GLN A 307 -13.33 0.00 -7.74
N THR A 308 -14.65 0.05 -7.56
CA THR A 308 -15.59 -0.72 -8.38
C THR A 308 -15.48 -0.37 -9.86
N LEU A 309 -15.38 0.91 -10.20
CA LEU A 309 -15.23 1.35 -11.58
C LEU A 309 -13.87 0.94 -12.15
N TYR A 310 -12.79 1.11 -11.38
CA TYR A 310 -11.44 0.72 -11.79
C TYR A 310 -11.31 -0.78 -12.08
N ASP A 311 -11.84 -1.61 -11.19
CA ASP A 311 -11.68 -3.06 -11.29
C ASP A 311 -12.46 -3.64 -12.48
N ARG A 312 -13.60 -3.04 -12.83
CA ARG A 312 -14.60 -3.69 -13.71
C ARG A 312 -15.08 -2.87 -14.89
N TYR A 313 -15.10 -1.54 -14.83
CA TYR A 313 -15.81 -0.72 -15.81
C TYR A 313 -14.89 0.11 -16.70
N PHE A 314 -13.75 0.56 -16.17
CA PHE A 314 -12.83 1.39 -16.94
C PHE A 314 -12.19 0.61 -18.08
N ILE A 315 -12.19 1.22 -19.27
CA ILE A 315 -11.54 0.68 -20.45
C ILE A 315 -10.04 0.52 -20.18
N HIS A 316 -9.52 -0.65 -20.55
CA HIS A 316 -8.13 -1.02 -20.36
C HIS A 316 -7.60 -1.82 -21.55
N HIS A 317 -6.29 -1.83 -21.72
CA HIS A 317 -5.58 -2.62 -22.72
C HIS A 317 -4.34 -3.25 -22.06
N ASP A 318 -4.12 -4.55 -22.28
CA ASP A 318 -3.01 -5.30 -21.66
C ASP A 318 -2.88 -5.12 -20.13
N GLY A 319 -4.03 -5.03 -19.46
CA GLY A 319 -4.11 -4.85 -18.00
C GLY A 319 -3.96 -3.40 -17.53
N GLN A 320 -3.58 -2.47 -18.41
CA GLN A 320 -3.43 -1.05 -18.10
C GLN A 320 -4.73 -0.26 -18.39
N ARG A 321 -5.31 0.36 -17.36
CA ARG A 321 -6.47 1.23 -17.47
C ARG A 321 -6.03 2.57 -18.02
N PHE A 322 -6.74 3.04 -19.02
CA PHE A 322 -6.46 4.35 -19.63
C PHE A 322 -7.70 5.23 -19.77
N GLU A 323 -8.78 4.85 -19.09
CA GLU A 323 -10.00 5.64 -18.93
C GLU A 323 -10.09 6.25 -17.52
N LEU A 324 -10.23 7.57 -17.46
CA LEU A 324 -10.47 8.33 -16.23
C LEU A 324 -11.97 8.56 -15.98
N PRO A 325 -12.40 8.84 -14.73
CA PRO A 325 -13.82 8.78 -14.36
C PRO A 325 -14.74 9.73 -15.13
N GLN A 326 -14.33 10.98 -15.40
CA GLN A 326 -15.16 11.88 -16.21
C GLN A 326 -15.20 11.46 -17.69
N ALA A 327 -14.15 10.81 -18.19
CA ALA A 327 -14.12 10.28 -19.55
C ALA A 327 -15.04 9.06 -19.67
N PHE A 328 -15.09 8.21 -18.63
CA PHE A 328 -16.05 7.14 -18.49
C PHE A 328 -17.50 7.63 -18.57
N PHE A 329 -17.88 8.61 -17.76
CA PHE A 329 -19.24 9.14 -17.82
C PHE A 329 -19.56 9.79 -19.17
N MET A 330 -18.60 10.52 -19.75
CA MET A 330 -18.79 11.13 -21.06
C MET A 330 -18.90 10.07 -22.16
N ARG A 331 -18.11 9.01 -22.15
CA ARG A 331 -18.24 7.88 -23.08
C ARG A 331 -19.63 7.27 -23.00
N VAL A 332 -20.11 6.98 -21.79
CA VAL A 332 -21.43 6.38 -21.59
C VAL A 332 -22.51 7.31 -22.15
N ALA A 333 -22.42 8.60 -21.86
CA ALA A 333 -23.33 9.62 -22.36
C ALA A 333 -23.32 9.74 -23.89
N MET A 334 -22.14 9.81 -24.50
CA MET A 334 -21.98 9.84 -25.97
C MET A 334 -22.56 8.58 -26.60
N GLY A 335 -22.32 7.41 -26.03
CA GLY A 335 -22.84 6.14 -26.54
C GLY A 335 -24.37 6.08 -26.55
N LEU A 336 -25.02 6.67 -25.53
CA LEU A 336 -26.48 6.78 -25.47
C LEU A 336 -27.03 7.83 -26.45
N ALA A 337 -26.27 8.87 -26.75
CA ALA A 337 -26.68 9.97 -27.63
C ALA A 337 -26.34 9.75 -29.12
N ILE A 338 -25.76 8.61 -29.52
CA ILE A 338 -25.25 8.36 -30.90
C ILE A 338 -26.29 8.67 -31.99
N ASN A 339 -27.58 8.45 -31.74
CA ASN A 339 -28.65 8.66 -32.73
C ASN A 339 -29.55 9.86 -32.43
N GLU A 340 -29.17 10.71 -31.47
CA GLU A 340 -29.89 11.96 -31.20
C GLU A 340 -29.68 12.98 -32.32
N ILE A 341 -30.61 13.93 -32.44
CA ILE A 341 -30.55 14.97 -33.46
C ILE A 341 -29.41 15.95 -33.16
N ASP A 342 -29.34 16.46 -31.92
CA ASP A 342 -28.21 17.24 -31.39
C ASP A 342 -27.44 16.36 -30.41
N ARG A 343 -26.54 15.56 -30.97
CA ARG A 343 -25.81 14.51 -30.24
C ARG A 343 -24.98 15.11 -29.11
N GLU A 344 -24.27 16.21 -29.38
CA GLU A 344 -23.43 16.87 -28.39
C GLU A 344 -24.25 17.46 -27.24
N ALA A 345 -25.36 18.14 -27.52
CA ALA A 345 -26.20 18.69 -26.45
C ALA A 345 -26.74 17.58 -25.54
N ARG A 346 -27.19 16.47 -26.11
CA ARG A 346 -27.71 15.32 -25.34
C ARG A 346 -26.61 14.57 -24.60
N ALA A 347 -25.43 14.40 -25.20
CA ALA A 347 -24.29 13.81 -24.52
C ALA A 347 -23.87 14.66 -23.31
N ILE A 348 -23.84 15.99 -23.43
CA ILE A 348 -23.53 16.89 -22.30
C ILE A 348 -24.59 16.78 -21.20
N GLU A 349 -25.88 16.76 -21.55
CA GLU A 349 -26.98 16.58 -20.60
C GLU A 349 -26.88 15.25 -19.84
N PHE A 350 -26.67 14.13 -20.56
CA PHE A 350 -26.53 12.81 -19.97
C PHE A 350 -25.26 12.70 -19.10
N TYR A 351 -24.15 13.28 -19.57
CA TYR A 351 -22.92 13.36 -18.79
C TYR A 351 -23.16 14.11 -17.48
N ASP A 352 -23.88 15.22 -17.52
CA ASP A 352 -24.15 16.03 -16.34
C ASP A 352 -24.96 15.27 -15.29
N LEU A 353 -25.94 14.48 -15.74
CA LEU A 353 -26.79 13.66 -14.89
C LEU A 353 -26.03 12.46 -14.29
N LEU A 354 -25.15 11.82 -15.08
CA LEU A 354 -24.36 10.66 -14.63
C LEU A 354 -23.22 11.06 -13.68
N SER A 355 -22.43 12.07 -14.06
CA SER A 355 -21.23 12.46 -13.32
C SER A 355 -21.51 13.23 -12.02
N SER A 356 -22.73 13.78 -11.86
CA SER A 356 -23.21 14.35 -10.59
C SER A 356 -23.76 13.29 -9.62
N PHE A 357 -23.90 12.04 -10.08
CA PHE A 357 -24.54 10.93 -9.37
C PHE A 357 -26.05 11.11 -9.11
N ASP A 358 -26.71 12.08 -9.75
CA ASP A 358 -28.17 12.29 -9.66
C ASP A 358 -28.95 11.09 -10.24
N PHE A 359 -28.38 10.44 -11.25
CA PHE A 359 -28.87 9.18 -11.79
C PHE A 359 -27.68 8.30 -12.21
N MET A 360 -27.88 6.98 -12.12
CA MET A 360 -26.90 6.01 -12.60
C MET A 360 -27.57 4.96 -13.47
N SER A 361 -27.05 4.79 -14.68
CA SER A 361 -27.53 3.76 -15.60
C SER A 361 -27.28 2.35 -15.04
N SER A 362 -27.96 1.36 -15.63
CA SER A 362 -27.75 -0.04 -15.28
C SER A 362 -26.33 -0.51 -15.64
N THR A 363 -25.85 -1.54 -14.96
CA THR A 363 -24.54 -2.15 -15.22
C THR A 363 -24.26 -2.46 -16.70
N PRO A 364 -25.13 -3.14 -17.47
CA PRO A 364 -24.85 -3.41 -18.87
C PRO A 364 -24.74 -2.13 -19.71
N THR A 365 -25.49 -1.08 -19.36
CA THR A 365 -25.36 0.23 -20.03
C THR A 365 -24.04 0.90 -19.70
N LEU A 366 -23.65 0.98 -18.43
CA LEU A 366 -22.38 1.58 -18.01
C LEU A 366 -21.17 0.87 -18.63
N PHE A 367 -21.23 -0.46 -18.72
CA PHE A 367 -20.15 -1.27 -19.26
C PHE A 367 -20.04 -1.15 -20.79
N ASN A 368 -21.15 -1.28 -21.51
CA ASN A 368 -21.13 -1.42 -22.97
C ASN A 368 -21.40 -0.11 -23.73
N SER A 369 -21.90 0.95 -23.10
CA SER A 369 -22.22 2.17 -23.84
C SER A 369 -20.95 2.78 -24.46
N GLY A 370 -21.02 3.07 -25.76
CA GLY A 370 -19.90 3.59 -26.54
C GLY A 370 -18.90 2.54 -27.04
N THR A 371 -19.07 1.26 -26.70
CA THR A 371 -18.23 0.17 -27.22
C THR A 371 -18.80 -0.41 -28.52
N LEU A 372 -18.02 -1.27 -29.18
CA LEU A 372 -18.48 -2.00 -30.37
C LEU A 372 -19.67 -2.90 -30.03
N ARG A 373 -20.74 -2.84 -30.84
CA ARG A 373 -21.96 -3.66 -30.71
C ARG A 373 -22.52 -3.70 -29.28
N PRO A 374 -22.96 -2.56 -28.75
CA PRO A 374 -23.21 -2.40 -27.32
C PRO A 374 -24.44 -3.19 -26.84
N GLN A 375 -24.25 -4.14 -25.93
CA GLN A 375 -25.35 -4.82 -25.23
C GLN A 375 -25.78 -4.01 -24.00
N LEU A 376 -26.69 -3.04 -24.21
CA LEU A 376 -27.07 -2.08 -23.17
C LEU A 376 -28.03 -2.64 -22.11
N SER A 377 -28.70 -3.76 -22.40
CA SER A 377 -29.65 -4.43 -21.50
C SER A 377 -29.35 -5.92 -21.40
N SER A 378 -29.52 -6.47 -20.19
CA SER A 378 -29.27 -7.89 -19.88
C SER A 378 -30.45 -8.58 -19.16
N CYS A 379 -31.57 -7.89 -19.03
CA CYS A 379 -32.82 -8.38 -18.45
C CYS A 379 -34.00 -7.82 -19.24
#